data_AF-A0A8S3BJJ0-F1
#
_entry.id   AF-A0A8S3BJJ0-F1
#
_cell.length_a   1.000
_cell.length_b   1.000
_cell.length_c   1.000
_cell.angle_alpha   90.00
_cell.angle_beta   90.00
_cell.angle_gamma   90.00
#
_symmetry.space_group_name_H-M   'P 1'
#
loop_
_entity.id
_entity.type
_entity.pdbx_description
1 polymer ?
#
loop_
_entity_poly.entity_id
_entity_poly.type
_entity_poly.pdbx_seq_one_letter_code
_entity_poly.pdbx_strand_id
1 'polypeptide(L)' 'KLVRKLSHQYDAFLASDVVIRQIPRILGPGLNKAGKFPTAITHGDSLVQKVEEIKSTIKFQA' A
#
# COMPACT_ATOMS: atom_id res chain seq x y z
N LYS A 1 -6.33 10.58 14.06
CA LYS A 1 -5.17 9.97 13.34
C LYS A 1 -5.55 9.70 11.89
N LEU A 2 -5.05 10.49 10.94
CA LEU A 2 -5.39 10.39 9.50
C LEU A 2 -5.12 8.99 8.92
N VAL A 3 -4.06 8.32 9.38
CA VAL A 3 -3.67 6.98 8.93
C VAL A 3 -4.80 5.95 9.08
N ARG A 4 -5.57 6.02 10.17
CA ARG A 4 -6.71 5.13 10.42
C ARG A 4 -7.90 5.42 9.50
N LYS A 5 -8.10 6.68 9.11
CA LYS A 5 -9.13 7.06 8.12
C LYS A 5 -8.73 6.61 6.71
N LEU A 6 -7.44 6.70 6.38
CA LEU A 6 -6.92 6.26 5.10
C LEU A 6 -6.99 4.73 4.97
N SER A 7 -6.56 3.99 5.99
CA SER A 7 -6.63 2.52 5.98
C SER A 7 -8.05 1.96 5.92
N HIS A 8 -9.05 2.74 6.32
CA HIS A 8 -10.45 2.32 6.24
C HIS A 8 -11.14 2.71 4.93
N GLN A 9 -10.61 3.72 4.22
CA GLN A 9 -11.16 4.18 2.94
C GLN A 9 -10.54 3.49 1.72
N TYR A 10 -9.31 3.02 1.84
CA TYR A 10 -8.59 2.37 0.74
C TYR A 10 -8.21 0.95 1.12
N ASP A 11 -8.35 0.01 0.19
CA ASP A 11 -8.03 -1.41 0.40
C ASP A 11 -6.57 -1.76 0.09
N ALA A 12 -5.97 -1.05 -0.86
CA ALA A 12 -4.57 -1.22 -1.20
C ALA A 12 -3.86 0.13 -1.33
N PHE A 13 -2.57 0.11 -1.03
CA PHE A 13 -1.68 1.27 -1.20
C PHE A 13 -0.53 0.90 -2.13
N LEU A 14 -0.10 1.88 -2.92
CA LEU A 14 1.04 1.75 -3.83
C LEU A 14 2.09 2.78 -3.44
N ALA A 15 3.34 2.38 -3.44
CA ALA A 15 4.46 3.26 -3.12
C ALA A 15 5.65 2.99 -4.04
N SER A 16 6.34 4.05 -4.46
CA SER A 16 7.63 3.93 -5.16
C SER A 16 8.69 3.35 -4.22
N ASP A 17 9.70 2.67 -4.77
CA ASP A 17 10.82 2.05 -4.02
C ASP A 17 11.53 3.02 -3.06
N VAL A 18 11.61 4.30 -3.41
CA VAL A 18 12.21 5.33 -2.56
C VAL A 18 11.33 5.62 -1.33
N VAL A 19 10.01 5.63 -1.52
CA VAL A 19 9.02 6.01 -0.51
C VAL A 19 8.66 4.82 0.40
N ILE A 20 8.64 3.60 -0.13
CA ILE A 20 8.31 2.40 0.64
C ILE A 20 9.31 2.13 1.76
N ARG A 21 10.56 2.60 1.63
CA ARG A 21 11.58 2.51 2.69
C ARG A 21 11.31 3.44 3.88
N GLN A 22 10.61 4.55 3.66
CA GLN A 22 10.29 5.54 4.69
C GLN A 22 8.95 5.25 5.40
N ILE A 23 8.01 4.61 4.69
CA ILE A 23 6.69 4.24 5.18
C ILE A 23 6.72 3.42 6.49
N PRO A 24 7.57 2.38 6.68
CA PRO A 24 7.60 1.60 7.91
C PRO A 24 7.83 2.44 9.17
N ARG A 25 8.65 3.49 9.09
CA ARG A 25 9.00 4.34 10.24
C ARG A 25 7.88 5.28 10.65
N ILE A 26 7.14 5.82 9.68
CA ILE A 26 6.13 6.87 9.91
C ILE A 26 4.72 6.26 10.05
N LEU A 27 4.44 5.25 9.22
CA LEU A 27 3.13 4.66 9.03
C LEU A 27 3.05 3.21 9.49
N GLY A 28 4.17 2.58 9.87
CA GLY A 28 4.22 1.19 10.37
C GLY A 28 3.21 0.89 11.48
N PRO A 29 3.08 1.71 12.54
CA PRO A 29 2.13 1.45 13.62
C PRO A 29 0.65 1.48 13.19
N GLY A 30 0.34 2.19 12.09
CA GLY A 30 -1.03 2.38 11.60
C GLY A 30 -1.41 1.46 10.44
N LEU A 31 -0.54 1.33 9.44
CA LEU A 31 -0.78 0.52 8.24
C LEU A 31 -0.53 -0.97 8.47
N ASN A 32 0.46 -1.34 9.30
CA ASN A 32 0.72 -2.76 9.60
C ASN A 32 -0.41 -3.36 10.45
N LYS A 33 -0.90 -2.60 11.44
CA LYS A 33 -2.08 -2.98 12.24
C LYS A 33 -3.37 -3.08 11.41
N ALA A 34 -3.45 -2.38 10.29
CA ALA A 34 -4.60 -2.43 9.39
C ALA A 34 -4.47 -3.52 8.32
N GLY A 35 -3.36 -4.27 8.27
CA GLY A 35 -3.11 -5.31 7.26
C GLY A 35 -2.88 -4.78 5.84
N LYS A 36 -2.83 -3.45 5.66
CA LYS A 36 -2.83 -2.78 4.34
C LYS A 36 -1.46 -2.17 4.05
N PHE A 37 -0.42 -3.01 4.05
CA PHE A 37 0.92 -2.56 3.72
C PHE A 37 1.05 -2.27 2.21
N PRO A 38 1.64 -1.14 1.81
CA PRO A 38 1.75 -0.78 0.41
C PRO A 38 2.61 -1.75 -0.39
N THR A 39 2.26 -1.94 -1.66
CA THR A 39 3.07 -2.69 -2.63
C THR A 39 4.09 -1.74 -3.28
N ALA A 40 5.33 -2.22 -3.45
CA ALA A 40 6.39 -1.47 -4.11
C ALA A 40 6.17 -1.38 -5.63
N ILE A 41 6.45 -0.21 -6.19
CA ILE A 41 6.47 0.03 -7.63
C ILE A 41 7.86 0.53 -8.03
N THR A 42 8.42 -0.07 -9.08
CA THR A 42 9.67 0.39 -9.68
C THR A 42 9.39 1.39 -10.80
N HIS A 43 10.36 2.26 -11.12
CA HIS A 43 10.19 3.29 -12.14
C HIS A 43 10.01 2.76 -13.57
N GLY A 44 10.31 1.47 -13.81
CA GLY A 44 10.10 0.82 -15.11
C GLY A 44 8.70 0.22 -15.29
N ASP A 45 7.88 0.18 -14.24
CA ASP A 45 6.56 -0.44 -14.30
C ASP A 45 5.49 0.55 -14.74
N SER A 46 4.56 0.07 -15.58
CA SER A 46 3.35 0.84 -15.90
C SER A 46 2.43 0.90 -14.69
N LEU A 47 2.26 2.10 -14.13
CA LEU A 47 1.34 2.37 -13.01
C LEU A 47 -0.08 1.90 -13.33
N VAL A 48 -0.52 2.05 -14.58
CA VAL A 48 -1.88 1.70 -15.02
C VAL A 48 -2.12 0.19 -14.90
N GLN A 49 -1.18 -0.62 -15.38
CA GLN A 49 -1.29 -2.08 -15.30
C GLN A 49 -1.31 -2.56 -13.85
N LYS A 50 -0.43 -2.04 -13.00
CA LYS A 50 -0.37 -2.42 -11.58
C LYS A 50 -1.62 -2.04 -10.81
N VAL A 51 -2.24 -0.90 -11.13
CA VAL A 51 -3.52 -0.51 -10.53
C VAL A 51 -4.63 -1.48 -10.92
N GLU A 52 -4.65 -1.92 -12.18
CA GLU A 52 -5.66 -2.87 -12.68
C GLU A 52 -5.49 -4.27 -12.09
N GLU A 53 -4.25 -4.73 -11.94
CA GLU A 53 -3.91 -5.96 -11.22
C GLU A 53 -4.36 -5.92 -9.75
N ILE A 54 -4.07 -4.82 -9.05
CA ILE A 54 -4.40 -4.68 -7.63
C ILE A 54 -5.91 -4.59 -7.41
N LYS A 55 -6.64 -3.90 -8.29
CA LYS A 55 -8.11 -3.89 -8.25
C LYS A 55 -8.70 -5.29 -8.41
N SER A 56 -8.02 -6.16 -9.15
CA SER A 56 -8.45 -7.53 -9.43
C SER A 56 -7.86 -8.54 -8.43
N THR A 57 -7.03 -8.11 -7.48
CA THR A 57 -6.33 -8.98 -6.53
C THR A 57 -6.86 -8.78 -5.12
N ILE A 58 -7.36 -9.85 -4.50
CA ILE A 58 -7.74 -9.88 -3.08
C ILE A 58 -6.61 -10.56 -2.30
N LYS A 59 -6.04 -9.83 -1.32
CA LYS A 59 -5.11 -10.42 -0.36
C LYS A 59 -5.89 -11.17 0.71
N PHE A 60 -5.69 -12.49 0.78
CA PHE A 60 -6.11 -13.30 1.91
C PHE A 60 -5.08 -13.14 3.04
N GLN A 61 -5.52 -12.64 4.20
CA GLN A 61 -4.73 -12.69 5.43
C GLN A 61 -5.28 -13.85 6.27
N ALA A 62 -4.40 -14.81 6.55
CA ALA A 62 -4.62 -15.84 7.57
C ALA A 62 -4.14 -15.32 8.94
#